data_AF-A0A183DP99-F1
#
_entry.id   AF-A0A183DP99-F1
#
_cell.length_a   1.000
_cell.length_b   1.000
_cell.length_c   1.000
_cell.angle_alpha   90.00
_cell.angle_beta   90.00
_cell.angle_gamma   90.00
#
_symmetry.space_group_name_H-M   'P 1'
#
loop_
_entity.id
_entity.type
_entity.pdbx_description
1 polymer ?
#
loop_
_entity_poly.entity_id
_entity_poly.type
_entity_poly.pdbx_seq_one_letter_code
_entity_poly.pdbx_strand_id
1 'polypeptide(L)' 'MFDLKTDAGLASFDEHLKDFPYATGYTPSGEDVALFRHFGSAPNAKYANISRWFRNIGSYGDNERKG' A
#
# COMPACT_ATOMS: atom_id res chain seq x y z
N MET A 1 5.46 -10.74 -4.88
CA MET A 1 5.07 -10.26 -3.54
C MET A 1 6.25 -9.51 -2.93
N PHE A 2 6.08 -8.24 -2.59
CA PHE A 2 7.15 -7.37 -2.08
C PHE A 2 7.45 -7.67 -0.60
N ASP A 3 8.72 -7.71 -0.21
CA ASP A 3 9.10 -7.83 1.21
C ASP A 3 9.21 -6.45 1.87
N LEU A 4 8.08 -5.97 2.39
CA LEU A 4 7.93 -4.64 2.98
C LEU A 4 8.64 -4.48 4.33
N LYS A 5 9.31 -5.52 4.85
CA LYS A 5 10.15 -5.43 6.05
C LYS A 5 11.56 -4.90 5.74
N THR A 6 11.92 -4.84 4.46
CA THR A 6 13.24 -4.43 4.00
C THR A 6 13.18 -3.11 3.24
N ASP A 7 14.25 -2.33 3.31
CA ASP A 7 14.37 -1.07 2.56
C ASP A 7 14.27 -1.30 1.04
N ALA A 8 14.88 -2.39 0.56
CA ALA A 8 14.84 -2.79 -0.84
C ALA A 8 13.43 -3.17 -1.30
N GLY A 9 12.69 -3.95 -0.51
CA GLY A 9 11.31 -4.31 -0.85
C GLY A 9 10.35 -3.12 -0.79
N LEU A 10 10.56 -2.19 0.14
CA LEU A 10 9.85 -0.91 0.16
C LEU A 10 10.20 -0.06 -1.07
N ALA A 11 11.47 0.01 -1.47
CA ALA A 11 11.87 0.74 -2.67
C ALA A 11 11.26 0.14 -3.96
N SER A 12 11.28 -1.19 -4.10
CA SER A 12 10.67 -1.87 -5.27
C SER A 12 9.16 -1.68 -5.31
N PHE A 13 8.48 -1.70 -4.16
CA PHE A 13 7.04 -1.47 -4.15
C PHE A 13 6.68 0.00 -4.43
N ASP A 14 7.46 0.95 -3.90
CA ASP A 14 7.27 2.36 -4.21
C ASP A 14 7.46 2.65 -5.70
N GLU A 15 8.46 2.03 -6.33
CA GLU A 15 8.69 2.12 -7.78
C GLU A 15 7.50 1.58 -8.57
N HIS A 16 7.03 0.37 -8.23
CA HIS A 16 5.84 -0.23 -8.86
C HIS A 16 4.62 0.69 -8.76
N LEU A 17 4.41 1.32 -7.60
CA LEU A 17 3.25 2.19 -7.37
C LEU A 17 3.31 3.53 -8.11
N LYS A 18 4.42 3.85 -8.78
CA LYS A 18 4.48 4.98 -9.72
C LYS A 18 3.63 4.72 -10.95
N ASP A 19 3.73 3.50 -11.49
CA ASP A 19 3.04 3.09 -12.72
C ASP A 19 1.65 2.54 -12.42
N PHE A 20 1.48 1.89 -11.26
CA PHE A 20 0.24 1.24 -10.88
C PHE A 20 -0.37 1.84 -9.61
N PRO A 21 -1.69 2.02 -9.53
CA PRO A 21 -2.33 2.53 -8.32
C PRO A 21 -2.37 1.53 -7.16
N TYR A 22 -2.21 0.23 -7.45
CA TYR A 22 -2.36 -0.90 -6.52
C TYR A 22 -1.24 -1.93 -6.68
N ALA A 23 -1.19 -2.89 -5.76
CA ALA A 23 -0.26 -4.02 -5.82
C ALA A 23 -0.40 -4.83 -7.11
N THR A 24 -1.64 -5.01 -7.59
CA THR A 24 -1.91 -5.63 -8.88
C THR A 24 -3.00 -4.87 -9.64
N GLY A 25 -2.77 -4.63 -10.93
CA GLY A 25 -3.74 -4.01 -11.82
C GLY A 25 -4.18 -2.59 -11.39
N TYR A 26 -5.44 -2.26 -11.69
CA TYR A 26 -5.99 -0.91 -11.53
C TYR A 26 -7.18 -0.84 -10.55
N THR A 27 -7.48 -1.93 -9.84
CA THR A 27 -8.51 -1.98 -8.80
C THR A 27 -7.95 -2.59 -7.52
N PRO A 28 -8.45 -2.21 -6.33
CA PRO A 28 -8.02 -2.83 -5.08
C PRO A 28 -8.20 -4.35 -5.11
N SER A 29 -7.23 -5.08 -4.54
CA SER A 29 -7.19 -6.54 -4.55
C SER A 29 -6.90 -7.12 -3.16
N GLY A 30 -7.02 -8.43 -3.03
CA GLY A 30 -6.60 -9.14 -1.81
C GLY A 30 -5.10 -8.98 -1.50
N GLU A 31 -4.26 -8.75 -2.51
CA GLU A 31 -2.84 -8.47 -2.31
C GLU A 31 -2.60 -7.13 -1.64
N ASP A 32 -3.37 -6.09 -2.02
CA ASP A 32 -3.31 -4.79 -1.34
C ASP A 32 -3.64 -4.93 0.14
N VAL A 33 -4.68 -5.71 0.46
CA VAL A 33 -5.08 -5.97 1.85
C VAL A 33 -3.98 -6.71 2.62
N ALA A 34 -3.34 -7.70 2.00
CA ALA A 34 -2.24 -8.45 2.62
C ALA A 34 -1.03 -7.55 2.88
N LEU A 35 -0.63 -6.75 1.89
CA LEU A 35 0.46 -5.79 2.02
C LEU A 35 0.16 -4.70 3.04
N PHE A 36 -1.07 -4.19 3.07
CA PHE A 36 -1.50 -3.12 3.98
C PHE A 36 -1.41 -3.57 5.44
N ARG A 37 -1.77 -4.82 5.74
CA ARG A 37 -1.69 -5.40 7.10
C ARG A 37 -0.27 -5.49 7.65
N HIS A 38 0.76 -5.43 6.81
CA HIS A 38 2.15 -5.37 7.28
C HIS A 38 2.52 -4.02 7.90
N PHE A 39 1.76 -2.97 7.60
CA PHE A 39 1.96 -1.65 8.16
C PHE A 39 1.15 -1.48 9.43
N GLY A 40 1.83 -1.22 10.56
CA GLY A 40 1.17 -0.80 11.80
C GLY A 40 0.86 0.71 11.84
N SER A 41 1.51 1.49 11.00
CA SER A 41 1.37 2.94 10.89
C SER A 41 1.77 3.42 9.50
N ALA A 42 1.57 4.72 9.24
CA ALA A 42 1.95 5.31 7.96
C ALA A 42 3.46 5.10 7.66
N PRO A 43 3.81 4.67 6.44
CA PRO A 43 5.20 4.48 6.03
C PRO A 43 6.00 5.79 6.00
N ASN A 44 7.33 5.67 5.97
CA ASN A 44 8.23 6.81 5.90
C ASN A 44 7.95 7.66 4.64
N ALA A 45 7.96 8.98 4.81
CA ALA A 45 7.71 9.96 3.74
C ALA A 45 8.63 9.82 2.51
N LYS A 46 9.80 9.17 2.64
CA LYS A 46 10.68 8.86 1.50
C LYS A 46 10.04 7.92 0.46
N TYR A 47 9.02 7.13 0.85
CA TYR A 47 8.23 6.29 -0.02
C TYR A 47 6.86 6.95 -0.27
N ALA A 48 6.87 7.98 -1.11
CA ALA A 48 5.70 8.82 -1.35
C ALA A 48 4.54 8.04 -2.01
N ASN A 49 4.84 7.11 -2.91
CA ASN A 49 3.83 6.33 -3.62
C ASN A 49 3.19 5.28 -2.71
N ILE A 50 4.00 4.64 -1.85
CA ILE A 50 3.48 3.78 -0.78
C ILE A 50 2.60 4.60 0.17
N SER A 51 3.02 5.81 0.57
CA SER A 51 2.23 6.67 1.47
C SER A 51 0.86 7.03 0.88
N ARG A 52 0.82 7.37 -0.42
CA ARG A 52 -0.43 7.59 -1.17
C ARG A 52 -1.29 6.33 -1.16
N TRP A 53 -0.71 5.19 -1.53
CA TRP A 53 -1.40 3.90 -1.59
C TRP A 53 -1.95 3.50 -0.21
N PHE A 54 -1.16 3.62 0.86
CA PHE A 54 -1.56 3.29 2.23
C PHE A 54 -2.79 4.09 2.67
N ARG A 55 -2.80 5.41 2.41
CA ARG A 55 -3.98 6.25 2.68
C ARG A 55 -5.20 5.81 1.87
N ASN A 56 -5.00 5.45 0.60
CA ASN A 56 -6.09 4.98 -0.26
C ASN A 56 -6.70 3.67 0.27
N ILE A 57 -5.86 2.65 0.52
CA ILE A 57 -6.32 1.35 1.04
C ILE A 57 -6.99 1.49 2.41
N GLY A 58 -6.44 2.34 3.30
CA GLY A 58 -7.03 2.60 4.61
C GLY A 58 -8.43 3.22 4.56
N SER A 59 -8.75 3.99 3.51
CA SER A 59 -10.06 4.64 3.36
C SER A 59 -11.21 3.65 3.14
N TYR A 60 -10.94 2.46 2.59
CA TYR A 60 -11.97 1.43 2.41
C TYR A 60 -12.47 0.86 3.75
N GLY A 61 -11.58 0.67 4.73
CA GLY A 61 -11.95 0.19 6.07
C GLY A 61 -12.70 1.23 6.91
N ASP A 62 -12.47 2.52 6.68
CA ASP A 62 -13.26 3.59 7.30
C ASP A 62 -14.68 3.68 6.72
N ASN A 63 -14.87 3.28 5.46
CA ASN A 63 -16.19 3.19 4.85
C ASN A 63 -16.99 1.99 5.39
N GLU A 64 -16.35 0.85 5.65
CA GLU A 64 -17.02 -0.33 6.24
C GLU A 64 -17.41 -0.14 7.71
N ARG A 65 -16.72 0.72 8.47
CA ARG A 65 -17.07 1.03 9.89
C ARG A 65 -18.17 2.09 10.04
N LYS A 66 -18.57 2.73 8.95
CA LYS A 66 -19.60 3.78 8.94
C LYS A 66 -20.95 3.29 8.38
N GLY A 67 -21.06 2.01 8.04
CA GLY A 67 -22.29 1.35 7.60
C GLY A 67 -22.99 0.63 8.75
#